data_AF-A0A067R414-F1
#
_entry.id   AF-A0A067R414-F1
#
_cell.length_a   1.000
_cell.length_b   1.000
_cell.length_c   1.000
_cell.angle_alpha   90.00
_cell.angle_beta   90.00
_cell.angle_gamma   90.00
#
_symmetry.space_group_name_H-M   'P 1'
#
loop_
_entity.id
_entity.type
_entity.pdbx_description
1 polymer ?
#
loop_
_entity_poly.entity_id
_entity_poly.type
_entity_poly.pdbx_seq_one_letter_code
_entity_poly.pdbx_strand_id
1 'polypeptide(L)' 'MPDNKPRSQAFHTPAVTLDMQNSDMNKVTLINLQFNTSGNFKCEVSAEAPNFETVAQNSNMTVMDR' A
#
# COMPACT_ATOMS: atom_id res chain seq x y z
N MET A 1 -3.94 23.09 -8.24
CA MET A 1 -5.34 23.33 -7.85
C MET A 1 -5.40 23.32 -6.33
N PRO A 2 -6.07 24.28 -5.67
CA PRO A 2 -6.19 24.25 -4.22
C PRO A 2 -7.00 23.01 -3.83
N ASP A 3 -6.44 22.20 -2.92
CA ASP A 3 -7.05 21.02 -2.30
C ASP A 3 -7.37 19.80 -3.17
N ASN A 4 -6.48 19.40 -4.08
CA ASN A 4 -6.50 18.01 -4.55
C ASN A 4 -5.85 17.10 -3.48
N LYS A 5 -6.54 16.87 -2.37
CA LYS A 5 -6.22 15.73 -1.48
C LYS A 5 -6.92 14.50 -2.04
N PRO A 6 -6.24 13.65 -2.83
CA PRO A 6 -6.87 12.45 -3.35
C PRO A 6 -7.36 11.62 -2.16
N ARG A 7 -8.62 11.16 -2.24
CA ARG A 7 -9.15 10.22 -1.25
C ARG A 7 -8.36 8.92 -1.38
N SER A 8 -7.92 8.36 -0.26
CA SER A 8 -7.32 7.02 -0.25
C SER A 8 -8.30 6.01 -0.84
N GLN A 9 -7.83 5.20 -1.78
CA GLN A 9 -8.62 4.15 -2.43
C GLN A 9 -7.99 2.79 -2.11
N ALA A 10 -8.83 1.81 -1.80
CA ALA A 10 -8.43 0.43 -1.61
C ALA A 10 -9.09 -0.44 -2.66
N PHE A 11 -8.28 -1.27 -3.32
CA PHE A 11 -8.76 -2.29 -4.24
C PHE A 11 -8.76 -3.64 -3.54
N HIS A 12 -9.84 -4.41 -3.73
CA HIS A 12 -9.91 -5.74 -3.15
C HIS A 12 -8.84 -6.63 -3.78
N THR A 13 -7.97 -7.19 -2.94
CA THR A 13 -6.92 -8.13 -3.33
C THR A 13 -7.08 -9.40 -2.50
N PRO A 14 -7.10 -10.60 -3.12
CA PRO A 14 -7.10 -11.84 -2.37
C PRO A 14 -5.89 -11.92 -1.43
N ALA A 15 -6.07 -12.48 -0.23
CA ALA A 15 -5.06 -12.64 0.81
C ALA A 15 -4.62 -11.38 1.57
N VAL A 16 -5.15 -10.19 1.27
CA VAL A 16 -4.78 -8.94 1.96
C VAL A 16 -6.03 -8.19 2.43
N THR A 17 -6.07 -7.80 3.71
CA THR A 17 -7.10 -6.91 4.26
C THR A 17 -6.45 -5.61 4.73
N LEU A 18 -6.92 -4.48 4.21
CA LEU A 18 -6.40 -3.14 4.51
C LEU A 18 -7.21 -2.48 5.63
N ASP A 19 -6.52 -1.90 6.62
CA ASP A 19 -7.13 -1.00 7.59
C ASP A 19 -6.96 0.46 7.14
N MET A 20 -7.99 0.99 6.49
CA MET A 20 -8.01 2.35 5.96
C MET A 20 -8.03 3.43 7.06
N GLN A 21 -8.45 3.11 8.29
CA GLN A 21 -8.47 4.08 9.38
C GLN A 21 -7.06 4.32 9.94
N ASN A 22 -6.21 3.30 9.85
CA ASN A 22 -4.81 3.32 10.32
C ASN A 22 -3.79 3.36 9.17
N SER A 23 -4.24 3.72 7.96
CA SER A 23 -3.38 3.88 6.77
C SER A 23 -3.42 5.32 6.27
N ASP A 24 -2.31 5.79 5.74
CA ASP A 24 -2.14 7.12 5.17
C ASP A 24 -1.21 7.06 3.93
N MET A 25 -0.74 8.23 3.48
CA MET A 25 0.12 8.34 2.30
C MET A 25 1.49 7.67 2.45
N ASN A 26 1.97 7.51 3.69
CA ASN A 26 3.31 6.99 3.98
C ASN A 26 3.27 5.58 4.59
N LYS A 27 2.12 5.15 5.11
CA LYS A 27 1.97 3.86 5.81
C LYS A 27 0.69 3.15 5.38
N VAL A 28 0.84 1.85 5.11
CA VAL A 28 -0.27 0.93 4.88
C VAL A 28 -0.33 -0.10 6.01
N THR A 29 -1.50 -0.23 6.66
CA THR A 29 -1.73 -1.20 7.74
C THR A 29 -2.51 -2.39 7.21
N LEU A 30 -1.92 -3.59 7.32
CA LEU A 30 -2.56 -4.86 6.98
C LEU A 30 -3.07 -5.56 8.25
N ILE A 31 -4.29 -6.10 8.19
CA ILE A 31 -4.93 -6.85 9.28
C ILE A 31 -5.33 -8.24 8.80
N ASN A 32 -5.62 -9.14 9.74
CA ASN A 32 -6.04 -10.53 9.46
C ASN A 32 -5.06 -11.28 8.54
N LEU A 33 -3.75 -11.13 8.81
CA LEU A 33 -2.69 -11.76 8.03
C LEU A 33 -2.81 -13.30 8.08
N GLN A 34 -2.58 -13.94 6.93
CA GLN A 34 -2.53 -15.38 6.76
C GLN A 34 -1.20 -15.78 6.11
N PHE A 35 -0.84 -17.07 6.12
CA PHE A 35 0.41 -17.52 5.50
C PHE A 35 0.54 -17.12 4.03
N ASN A 36 -0.58 -17.15 3.29
CA ASN A 36 -0.66 -16.72 1.89
C ASN A 36 -0.51 -15.20 1.69
N THR A 37 -0.54 -14.40 2.76
CA THR A 37 -0.23 -12.96 2.72
C THR A 37 1.28 -12.71 2.65
N SER A 38 2.12 -13.72 2.92
CA SER A 38 3.56 -13.61 2.77
C SER A 38 3.94 -13.33 1.32
N GLY A 39 4.88 -12.42 1.09
CA GLY A 39 5.27 -12.05 -0.27
C GLY A 39 6.13 -10.79 -0.34
N ASN A 40 6.38 -10.34 -1.56
CA ASN A 40 7.09 -9.10 -1.84
C ASN A 40 6.07 -7.96 -2.00
N PHE A 41 6.14 -6.97 -1.12
CA PHE A 41 5.30 -5.79 -1.14
C PHE A 41 6.05 -4.63 -1.78
N LYS A 42 5.40 -3.93 -2.71
CA LYS A 42 5.92 -2.76 -3.40
C LYS A 42 5.14 -1.51 -2.99
N CYS A 43 5.86 -0.46 -2.58
CA CYS A 43 5.32 0.88 -2.46
C CYS A 43 5.79 1.70 -3.68
N GLU A 44 4.89 2.50 -4.25
CA GLU A 44 5.17 3.32 -5.43
C GLU A 44 4.57 4.71 -5.24
N VAL A 45 5.35 5.74 -5.55
CA VAL A 45 4.94 7.14 -5.54
C VAL A 45 5.20 7.71 -6.93
N SER A 46 4.15 8.24 -7.55
CA SER A 46 4.21 8.80 -8.90
C SER A 46 3.83 10.28 -8.89
N ALA A 47 4.64 11.11 -9.53
CA ALA A 47 4.34 12.50 -9.79
C ALA A 47 3.37 12.61 -10.99
N GLU A 48 2.58 13.69 -11.00
CA GLU A 48 1.70 14.00 -12.11
C GLU A 48 2.43 14.81 -13.20
N ALA A 49 1.69 15.19 -14.24
CA ALA A 49 2.19 16.10 -15.27
C ALA A 49 2.81 17.38 -14.65
N PRO A 50 3.88 17.92 -15.25
CA PRO A 50 4.50 17.51 -16.52
C PRO A 50 5.55 16.40 -16.40
N ASN A 51 5.98 16.04 -15.20
CA ASN A 51 7.23 15.27 -15.03
C ASN A 51 7.04 13.76 -14.87
N PHE A 52 5.83 13.26 -14.55
CA PHE A 52 5.48 11.82 -14.55
C PHE A 52 6.52 10.85 -13.94
N GLU A 53 7.32 11.33 -12.98
CA GLU A 53 8.36 10.52 -12.36
C GLU A 53 7.75 9.50 -11.41
N THR A 54 8.30 8.29 -11.36
CA THR A 54 7.84 7.22 -10.47
C THR A 54 9.02 6.69 -9.65
N VAL A 55 8.85 6.68 -8.33
CA VAL A 55 9.78 6.06 -7.39
C VAL A 55 9.10 4.88 -6.75
N ALA A 56 9.82 3.77 -6.63
CA ALA A 56 9.30 2.58 -5.98
C ALA A 56 10.33 1.90 -5.08
N GLN A 57 9.82 1.24 -4.04
CA GLN A 57 10.60 0.43 -3.13
C GLN A 57 9.87 -0.87 -2.82
N ASN A 58 10.61 -1.96 -2.69
CA ASN A 58 10.07 -3.28 -2.41
C ASN A 58 10.65 -3.83 -1.09
N SER A 59 9.84 -4.59 -0.37
CA SER A 59 10.27 -5.33 0.82
C SER A 59 9.55 -6.68 0.93
N ASN A 60 10.24 -7.69 1.46
CA ASN A 60 9.64 -9.00 1.72
C ASN A 60 8.99 -9.03 3.11
N MET A 61 7.77 -9.57 3.17
CA MET A 61 7.06 -9.86 4.40
C MET A 61 6.83 -11.36 4.51
N THR A 62 7.15 -11.93 5.67
CA THR A 62 6.89 -13.34 5.98
C THR A 62 5.98 -13.42 7.19
N VAL A 63 4.81 -14.01 7.02
CA VAL A 63 3.89 -14.33 8.10
C VAL A 63 4.31 -15.67 8.67
N MET A 64 4.60 -15.70 9.97
CA MET A 64 5.04 -16.91 10.68
C MET A 64 3.97 -17.33 11.68
N ASP A 65 3.88 -18.64 11.92
CA ASP A 65 3.05 -19.16 13.02
C ASP A 65 3.73 -18.88 14.37
N ARG A 66 2.95 -18.95 15.44
CA ARG A 66 3.44 -18.73 16.80
C ARG A 66 4.10 -19.98 17.40
#